data_AF-A0A0F9H5C6-F1
#
_entry.id   AF-A0A0F9H5C6-F1
#
_cell.length_a   1.000
_cell.length_b   1.000
_cell.length_c   1.000
_cell.angle_alpha   90.00
_cell.angle_beta   90.00
_cell.angle_gamma   90.00
#
_symmetry.space_group_name_H-M   'P 1'
#
loop_
_entity.id
_entity.type
_entity.pdbx_description
1 polymer ?
#
loop_
_entity_poly.entity_id
_entity_poly.type
_entity_poly.pdbx_seq_one_letter_code
_entity_poly.pdbx_strand_id
1 'polypeptide(L)'
;MKTKFLLSLGMLLASGLSVFAQDAKTEKFEVKGNCGMCENRIEKATKSVDGVKSADWDKETKIIEVSFDPEATDLHKIHMAISKAGHDTDMHKAGKEVYDKLPGCCKYDREEAHDHGDHDHGGHGGHGGHE
;
A
#
# COMPACT_ATOMS: atom_id res chain seq x y z
N MET A 1 25.05 20.31 67.60
CA MET A 1 25.03 20.74 66.19
C MET A 1 25.44 19.55 65.32
N LYS A 2 24.72 18.99 64.36
CA LYS A 2 23.37 19.18 63.78
C LYS A 2 22.99 17.77 63.33
N THR A 3 22.03 17.14 63.99
CA THR A 3 21.39 15.89 63.54
C THR A 3 20.61 16.21 62.27
N LYS A 4 21.18 15.87 61.11
CA LYS A 4 20.46 15.95 59.84
C LYS A 4 19.63 14.68 59.68
N PHE A 5 18.41 14.77 60.20
CA PHE A 5 17.23 14.13 59.63
C PHE A 5 17.34 14.13 58.09
N LEU A 6 17.50 12.97 57.48
CA LEU A 6 17.08 12.73 56.09
C LEU A 6 16.26 11.44 56.06
N LEU A 7 15.05 11.58 56.62
CA LEU A 7 13.84 10.93 56.13
C LEU A 7 13.64 11.27 54.65
N SER A 8 13.54 10.26 53.79
CA SER A 8 12.80 10.28 52.51
C SER A 8 13.08 8.96 51.77
N LEU A 9 12.54 7.84 52.24
CA LEU A 9 11.31 7.28 51.67
C LEU A 9 10.38 8.34 51.03
N GLY A 10 10.50 8.51 49.71
CA GLY A 10 9.60 9.31 48.87
C GLY A 10 9.80 8.90 47.42
N MET A 11 8.94 8.02 46.91
CA MET A 11 7.81 8.43 46.08
C MET A 11 8.21 8.47 44.60
N LEU A 12 7.89 7.36 43.93
CA LEU A 12 7.12 7.36 42.70
C LEU A 12 7.69 8.15 41.51
N LEU A 13 8.27 7.44 40.54
CA LEU A 13 7.95 7.64 39.13
C LEU A 13 7.89 6.27 38.46
N ALA A 14 6.79 5.56 38.70
CA ALA A 14 6.29 4.61 37.72
C ALA A 14 5.93 5.45 36.49
N SER A 15 6.90 5.64 35.59
CA SER A 15 6.66 6.18 34.26
C SER A 15 5.72 5.19 33.58
N GLY A 16 4.42 5.48 33.65
CA GLY A 16 3.41 4.74 32.93
C GLY A 16 3.82 4.74 31.47
N LEU A 17 4.16 3.57 30.95
CA LEU A 17 4.20 3.37 29.51
C LEU A 17 2.75 3.45 29.07
N SER A 18 2.31 4.65 28.68
CA SER A 18 1.09 4.82 27.91
C SER A 18 1.31 4.05 26.60
N VAL A 19 0.84 2.81 26.56
CA VAL A 19 0.68 2.08 25.31
C VAL A 19 -0.44 2.80 24.57
N PHE A 20 -0.08 3.75 23.71
CA PHE A 20 -1.02 4.31 22.75
C PHE A 20 -1.32 3.21 21.73
N ALA A 21 -2.33 2.41 22.01
CA ALA A 21 -2.98 1.60 21.00
C ALA A 21 -3.68 2.57 20.04
N GLN A 22 -2.99 3.02 19.01
CA GLN A 22 -3.64 3.75 17.91
C GLN A 22 -4.64 2.79 17.27
N ASP A 23 -5.93 3.09 17.38
CA ASP A 23 -7.03 2.29 16.86
C ASP A 23 -6.83 2.04 15.36
N ALA A 24 -6.42 0.82 15.01
CA ALA A 24 -6.31 0.42 13.62
C ALA A 24 -7.71 0.28 13.02
N LYS A 25 -7.92 0.84 11.84
CA LYS A 25 -9.11 0.60 11.04
C LYS A 25 -8.87 -0.61 10.13
N THR A 26 -9.82 -1.53 10.08
CA THR A 26 -9.79 -2.66 9.14
C THR A 26 -10.89 -2.50 8.10
N GLU A 27 -10.54 -2.66 6.83
CA GLU A 27 -11.45 -2.54 5.70
C GLU A 27 -11.26 -3.71 4.73
N LYS A 28 -12.33 -4.06 4.01
CA LYS A 28 -12.34 -5.11 2.99
C LYS A 28 -12.87 -4.57 1.68
N PHE A 29 -12.17 -4.82 0.59
CA PHE A 29 -12.58 -4.38 -0.74
C PHE A 29 -12.04 -5.30 -1.84
N GLU A 30 -12.65 -5.22 -3.03
CA GLU A 30 -12.27 -6.04 -4.17
C GLU A 30 -11.00 -5.51 -4.86
N VAL A 31 -10.09 -6.42 -5.20
CA VAL A 31 -8.90 -6.15 -6.01
C VAL A 31 -8.79 -7.21 -7.10
N LYS A 32 -8.68 -6.78 -8.37
CA LYS A 32 -8.59 -7.70 -9.50
C LYS A 32 -7.24 -8.43 -9.54
N GLY A 33 -7.30 -9.76 -9.51
CA GLY A 33 -6.16 -10.66 -9.58
C GLY A 33 -6.58 -12.11 -9.86
N ASN A 34 -5.63 -12.95 -10.26
CA ASN A 34 -5.90 -14.30 -10.79
C ASN A 34 -4.98 -15.41 -10.25
N CYS A 35 -3.77 -15.09 -9.77
CA CYS A 35 -2.75 -16.08 -9.38
C CYS A 35 -2.05 -15.69 -8.07
N GLY A 36 -1.31 -16.62 -7.45
CA GLY A 36 -0.55 -16.34 -6.21
C GLY A 36 0.58 -15.30 -6.38
N MET A 37 0.97 -14.98 -7.62
CA MET A 37 1.84 -13.82 -7.86
C MET A 37 1.08 -12.50 -7.73
N CYS A 38 -0.22 -12.48 -8.04
CA CYS A 38 -1.07 -11.32 -7.80
C CYS A 38 -1.16 -11.05 -6.31
N GLU A 39 -1.46 -12.06 -5.50
CA GLU A 39 -1.49 -11.98 -4.03
C GLU A 39 -0.23 -11.30 -3.48
N ASN A 40 0.92 -11.86 -3.80
CA ASN A 40 2.21 -11.30 -3.37
C ASN A 40 2.43 -9.86 -3.84
N ARG A 41 2.00 -9.49 -5.06
CA ARG A 41 2.18 -8.13 -5.59
C ARG A 41 1.23 -7.14 -4.93
N ILE A 42 -0.05 -7.52 -4.82
CA ILE A 42 -1.13 -6.73 -4.21
C ILE A 42 -0.77 -6.44 -2.76
N GLU A 43 -0.47 -7.46 -1.96
CA GLU A 43 -0.13 -7.26 -0.56
C GLU A 43 1.14 -6.44 -0.35
N LYS A 44 2.18 -6.64 -1.17
CA LYS A 44 3.40 -5.83 -1.09
C LYS A 44 3.12 -4.37 -1.42
N ALA A 45 2.30 -4.10 -2.43
CA ALA A 45 1.90 -2.74 -2.79
C ALA A 45 1.11 -2.09 -1.66
N THR A 46 0.15 -2.79 -1.07
CA THR A 46 -0.64 -2.31 0.08
C THR A 46 0.27 -2.04 1.28
N LYS A 47 1.14 -2.98 1.66
CA LYS A 47 2.09 -2.86 2.79
C LYS A 47 3.16 -1.78 2.58
N SER A 48 3.34 -1.29 1.35
CA SER A 48 4.27 -0.18 1.06
C SER A 48 3.72 1.20 1.40
N VAL A 49 2.42 1.31 1.70
CA VAL A 49 1.80 2.56 2.11
C VAL A 49 2.04 2.78 3.60
N ASP A 50 2.68 3.91 3.94
CA ASP A 50 2.88 4.31 5.34
C ASP A 50 1.55 4.30 6.11
N GLY A 51 1.56 3.73 7.32
CA GLY A 51 0.37 3.56 8.15
C GLY A 51 -0.40 2.24 7.92
N VAL A 52 -0.09 1.46 6.88
CA VAL A 52 -0.64 0.10 6.74
C VAL A 52 0.06 -0.86 7.71
N LYS A 53 -0.74 -1.60 8.48
CA LYS A 53 -0.29 -2.57 9.50
C LYS A 53 -0.34 -4.01 8.97
N SER A 54 -1.37 -4.34 8.21
CA SER A 54 -1.52 -5.66 7.57
C SER A 54 -2.26 -5.56 6.25
N ALA A 55 -2.00 -6.53 5.38
CA ALA A 55 -2.71 -6.75 4.13
C ALA A 55 -2.73 -8.25 3.85
N ASP A 56 -3.91 -8.79 3.59
CA ASP A 56 -4.16 -10.20 3.28
C ASP A 56 -5.13 -10.25 2.11
N TRP A 57 -4.68 -10.74 0.94
CA TRP A 57 -5.53 -10.84 -0.24
C TRP A 57 -5.89 -12.29 -0.53
N ASP A 58 -7.18 -12.58 -0.59
CA ASP A 58 -7.67 -13.91 -0.86
C ASP A 58 -7.90 -14.11 -2.37
N LYS A 59 -7.23 -15.11 -2.93
CA LYS A 59 -7.28 -15.39 -4.37
C LYS A 59 -8.65 -15.86 -4.86
N GLU A 60 -9.40 -16.58 -4.03
CA GLU A 60 -10.68 -17.19 -4.43
C GLU A 60 -11.79 -16.13 -4.49
N THR A 61 -11.83 -15.27 -3.49
CA THR A 61 -12.82 -14.19 -3.34
C THR A 61 -12.41 -12.89 -4.02
N LYS A 62 -11.11 -12.71 -4.28
CA LYS A 62 -10.50 -11.48 -4.81
C LYS A 62 -10.65 -10.28 -3.88
N ILE A 63 -10.84 -10.54 -2.59
CA ILE A 63 -10.99 -9.52 -1.55
C ILE A 63 -9.65 -9.35 -0.83
N ILE A 64 -9.25 -8.09 -0.63
CA ILE A 64 -8.17 -7.77 0.31
C ILE A 64 -8.78 -7.32 1.64
N GLU A 65 -8.26 -7.83 2.75
CA GLU A 65 -8.45 -7.28 4.09
C GLU A 65 -7.21 -6.45 4.46
N VAL A 66 -7.42 -5.17 4.78
CA VAL A 66 -6.34 -4.23 5.11
C VAL A 66 -6.60 -3.61 6.47
N SER A 67 -5.61 -3.68 7.36
CA SER A 67 -5.61 -2.94 8.62
C SER A 67 -4.62 -1.78 8.54
N PHE A 68 -5.04 -0.57 8.88
CA PHE A 68 -4.24 0.65 8.76
C PHE A 68 -4.55 1.67 9.85
N ASP A 69 -3.63 2.61 10.05
CA ASP A 69 -3.83 3.80 10.89
C ASP A 69 -4.55 4.89 10.07
N PRO A 70 -5.82 5.24 10.39
CA PRO A 70 -6.58 6.24 9.67
C PRO A 70 -6.05 7.69 9.85
N GLU A 71 -5.16 7.93 10.83
CA GLU A 71 -4.48 9.23 10.96
C GLU A 71 -3.28 9.36 10.01
N ALA A 72 -2.68 8.25 9.60
CA ALA A 72 -1.50 8.21 8.72
C ALA A 72 -1.88 8.06 7.24
N THR A 73 -2.93 7.29 6.93
CA THR A 73 -3.33 6.98 5.55
C THR A 73 -4.83 6.79 5.40
N ASP A 74 -5.27 6.61 4.16
CA ASP A 74 -6.67 6.49 3.77
C ASP A 74 -6.83 5.45 2.64
N LEU A 75 -8.08 5.03 2.39
CA LEU A 75 -8.39 4.05 1.35
C LEU A 75 -7.97 4.52 -0.04
N HIS A 76 -8.13 5.80 -0.38
CA HIS A 76 -7.74 6.28 -1.71
C HIS A 76 -6.25 6.09 -1.98
N LYS A 77 -5.37 6.39 -1.01
CA LYS A 77 -3.92 6.12 -1.11
C LYS A 77 -3.61 4.63 -1.27
N ILE A 78 -4.31 3.78 -0.51
CA ILE A 78 -4.13 2.32 -0.56
C ILE A 78 -4.53 1.78 -1.94
N HIS A 79 -5.72 2.13 -2.44
CA HIS A 79 -6.20 1.68 -3.75
C HIS A 79 -5.30 2.22 -4.89
N MET A 80 -4.82 3.45 -4.79
CA MET A 80 -3.86 4.02 -5.74
C MET A 80 -2.52 3.26 -5.73
N ALA A 81 -2.02 2.82 -4.58
CA ALA A 81 -0.79 2.02 -4.51
C ALA A 81 -0.95 0.66 -5.21
N ILE A 82 -2.09 0.01 -4.99
CA ILE A 82 -2.44 -1.26 -5.64
C ILE A 82 -2.56 -1.09 -7.17
N SER A 83 -3.21 -0.02 -7.64
CA SER A 83 -3.35 0.27 -9.07
C SER A 83 -2.03 0.61 -9.75
N LYS A 84 -1.13 1.31 -9.06
CA LYS A 84 0.27 1.53 -9.51
C LYS A 84 1.08 0.24 -9.60
N ALA A 85 0.69 -0.82 -8.89
CA ALA A 85 1.26 -2.14 -9.03
C ALA A 85 0.62 -2.98 -10.15
N GLY A 86 -0.35 -2.42 -10.89
CA GLY A 86 -0.97 -3.09 -12.03
C GLY A 86 -2.33 -3.74 -11.74
N HIS A 87 -2.88 -3.59 -10.53
CA HIS A 87 -4.10 -4.26 -10.13
C HIS A 87 -5.27 -3.28 -9.96
N ASP A 88 -6.35 -3.50 -10.68
CA ASP A 88 -7.54 -2.65 -10.59
C ASP A 88 -8.23 -2.87 -9.25
N THR A 89 -8.79 -1.79 -8.72
CA THR A 89 -9.65 -1.77 -7.54
C THR A 89 -10.98 -1.12 -7.94
N ASP A 90 -11.96 -1.12 -7.03
CA ASP A 90 -13.22 -0.38 -7.17
C ASP A 90 -13.02 1.16 -7.33
N MET A 91 -11.96 1.73 -6.72
CA MET A 91 -11.66 3.17 -6.76
C MET A 91 -10.68 3.59 -7.85
N HIS A 92 -9.70 2.75 -8.18
CA HIS A 92 -8.62 3.07 -9.12
C HIS A 92 -8.32 1.92 -10.08
N LYS A 93 -8.29 2.24 -11.38
CA LYS A 93 -7.76 1.33 -12.41
C LYS A 93 -6.26 1.50 -12.58
N ALA A 94 -5.58 0.39 -12.87
CA ALA A 94 -4.17 0.41 -13.23
C ALA A 94 -3.98 1.03 -14.62
N GLY A 95 -2.95 1.86 -14.75
CA GLY A 95 -2.56 2.42 -16.05
C GLY A 95 -2.24 1.31 -17.05
N LYS A 96 -2.63 1.51 -18.32
CA LYS A 96 -2.51 0.50 -19.38
C LYS A 96 -1.09 -0.05 -19.50
N GLU A 97 -0.08 0.82 -19.50
CA GLU A 97 1.31 0.39 -19.63
C GLU A 97 1.80 -0.48 -18.47
N VAL A 98 1.39 -0.17 -17.24
CA VAL A 98 1.74 -0.95 -16.05
C VAL A 98 1.08 -2.32 -16.13
N TYR A 99 -0.21 -2.32 -16.47
CA TYR A 99 -0.98 -3.53 -16.66
C TYR A 99 -0.38 -4.43 -17.75
N ASP A 100 0.04 -3.86 -18.88
CA ASP A 100 0.66 -4.57 -20.02
C ASP A 100 2.01 -5.21 -19.72
N LYS A 101 2.72 -4.69 -18.73
CA LYS A 101 3.98 -5.28 -18.25
C LYS A 101 3.79 -6.41 -17.24
N LEU A 102 2.54 -6.71 -16.83
CA LEU A 102 2.28 -7.80 -15.91
C LEU A 102 2.54 -9.17 -16.56
N PRO A 103 2.99 -10.18 -15.78
CA PRO A 103 3.07 -11.56 -16.24
C PRO A 103 1.71 -12.07 -16.73
N GLY A 104 1.72 -13.01 -17.68
CA GLY A 104 0.49 -13.56 -18.26
C GLY A 104 -0.53 -14.08 -17.23
N CYS A 105 -0.10 -14.73 -16.14
CA CYS A 105 -1.05 -15.19 -15.10
C CYS A 105 -1.73 -14.06 -14.33
N CYS A 106 -1.13 -12.86 -14.35
CA CYS A 106 -1.65 -11.70 -13.65
C CYS A 106 -2.60 -10.86 -14.53
N LYS A 107 -2.75 -11.22 -15.81
CA LYS A 107 -3.71 -10.60 -16.73
C LYS A 107 -5.10 -11.19 -16.53
N TYR A 108 -6.10 -10.33 -16.47
CA TYR A 108 -7.54 -10.59 -16.39
C TYR A 108 -8.32 -9.76 -17.42
N ASP A 109 -9.54 -10.17 -17.73
CA ASP A 109 -10.41 -9.37 -18.58
C ASP A 109 -10.85 -8.11 -17.82
N ARG A 110 -10.61 -6.95 -18.42
CA ARG A 110 -11.03 -5.64 -17.90
C ARG A 110 -11.58 -4.79 -19.03
N GLU A 111 -12.60 -4.00 -18.74
CA GLU A 111 -13.03 -2.94 -19.65
C GLU A 111 -11.89 -1.95 -19.75
N GLU A 112 -11.28 -1.87 -20.93
CA GLU A 112 -10.21 -0.93 -21.22
C GLU A 112 -10.73 0.48 -20.97
N ALA A 113 -10.05 1.21 -20.09
CA ALA A 113 -10.24 2.64 -20.03
C ALA A 113 -9.74 3.18 -21.37
N HIS A 114 -10.64 3.77 -22.17
CA HIS A 114 -10.26 4.60 -23.31
C HIS A 114 -9.48 5.80 -22.76
N ASP A 115 -8.18 5.63 -22.62
CA ASP A 115 -7.25 6.69 -22.29
C ASP A 115 -7.01 7.49 -23.57
N HIS A 116 -7.47 8.74 -23.59
CA HIS A 116 -7.06 9.72 -24.59
C HIS A 116 -5.59 10.05 -24.30
N GLY A 117 -4.70 9.22 -24.84
CA GLY A 117 -3.26 9.37 -24.70
C GLY A 117 -2.76 10.61 -25.43
N ASP A 118 -2.74 11.74 -24.75
CA ASP A 118 -1.82 12.84 -25.06
C ASP A 118 -0.55 12.65 -24.25
N HIS A 119 0.31 11.73 -24.69
CA HIS A 119 1.73 11.75 -24.36
C HIS A 119 2.55 11.47 -25.61
N ASP A 120 2.75 12.56 -26.35
CA ASP A 120 3.82 12.73 -27.33
C ASP A 120 5.18 12.56 -26.63
N HIS A 121 5.75 11.36 -26.73
CA HIS A 121 7.18 11.17 -26.47
C HIS A 121 7.91 11.42 -27.78
N GLY A 122 8.30 12.68 -27.95
CA GLY A 122 9.14 13.18 -29.02
C GLY A 122 10.34 12.28 -29.31
N GLY A 123 10.58 12.10 -30.61
CA GLY A 123 11.54 11.15 -31.15
C GLY A 123 12.98 11.38 -30.68
N HIS A 124 13.70 10.27 -30.53
CA HIS A 124 15.15 10.28 -30.61
C HIS A 124 15.58 9.91 -32.02
N GLY A 125 16.12 10.92 -32.71
CA GLY A 125 16.69 10.84 -34.04
C GLY A 125 17.88 9.89 -34.13
N GLY A 126 18.17 9.53 -35.39
CA GLY A 126 19.05 8.43 -35.73
C GLY A 126 20.53 8.62 -35.44
N HIS A 127 21.23 7.50 -35.53
CA HIS A 127 22.65 7.39 -35.85
C HIS A 127 22.71 6.17 -36.79
N GLY A 128 22.90 6.32 -38.10
CA GLY A 128 24.10 6.86 -38.70
C GLY A 128 25.14 5.73 -38.69
N GLY A 129 25.19 4.95 -39.78
CA GLY A 129 25.96 3.72 -39.89
C GLY A 129 27.47 3.92 -39.97
N HIS A 130 28.18 2.81 -39.76
CA HIS A 130 29.58 2.47 -40.03
C HIS A 130 29.61 0.95 -39.72
N GLU A 131 30.06 0.01 -40.54
CA GLU A 131 31.03 -0.05 -41.64
C GLU A 131 30.63 -1.19 -42.61
#